data_AF-A0A372RJU9-F1
#
_entry.id   AF-A0A372RJU9-F1
#
_cell.length_a   1.000
_cell.length_b   1.000
_cell.length_c   1.000
_cell.angle_alpha   90.00
_cell.angle_beta   90.00
_cell.angle_gamma   90.00
#
_symmetry.space_group_name_H-M   'P 1'
#
loop_
_entity.id
_entity.type
_entity.pdbx_description
1 polymer ?
#
loop_
_entity_poly.entity_id
_entity_poly.type
_entity_poly.pdbx_seq_one_letter_code
_entity_poly.pdbx_strand_id
1 'polypeptide(L)'
;KADFALSTGGAKIISPLTSPTYEQWPTQWYKMAFAKLTGHGITRGKPPVTALQPDVHVGQCWPFAGQKGQLAVLLSRQIYVTAVTYDHVSKTIAMGTTSAPKEFEIWGFADDEQDKDNFDNEHSEHTNTVNRLNKPVKAIIMKVINNWDNPLYTCLYRFRVHG
;
A
#
# COMPACT_ATOMS: atom_id res chain seq x y z
N LYS A 1 -16.84 8.39 -9.05
CA LYS A 1 -15.95 7.82 -10.10
C LYS A 1 -15.73 6.35 -9.81
N ALA A 2 -15.55 5.51 -10.83
CA ALA A 2 -15.30 4.08 -10.65
C ALA A 2 -13.96 3.85 -9.93
N ASP A 3 -13.93 2.86 -9.02
CA ASP A 3 -12.74 2.49 -8.25
C ASP A 3 -12.16 1.19 -8.82
N PHE A 4 -11.08 1.31 -9.58
CA PHE A 4 -10.44 0.18 -10.26
C PHE A 4 -9.48 -0.59 -9.35
N ALA A 5 -9.21 -0.08 -8.15
CA ALA A 5 -8.40 -0.73 -7.12
C ALA A 5 -9.25 -1.52 -6.11
N LEU A 6 -10.57 -1.52 -6.22
CA LEU A 6 -11.47 -2.25 -5.32
C LEU A 6 -11.26 -3.78 -5.42
N SER A 7 -10.97 -4.42 -4.29
CA SER A 7 -10.71 -5.87 -4.25
C SER A 7 -11.89 -6.72 -4.71
N THR A 8 -13.11 -6.40 -4.25
CA THR A 8 -14.34 -7.09 -4.71
C THR A 8 -14.68 -6.80 -6.17
N GLY A 9 -14.09 -5.74 -6.75
CA GLY A 9 -14.17 -5.41 -8.17
C GLY A 9 -13.13 -6.14 -9.04
N GLY A 10 -12.29 -6.99 -8.45
CA GLY A 10 -11.30 -7.82 -9.16
C GLY A 10 -9.86 -7.31 -9.08
N ALA A 11 -9.60 -6.20 -8.39
CA ALA A 11 -8.24 -5.75 -8.12
C ALA A 11 -7.52 -6.70 -7.14
N LYS A 12 -6.19 -6.80 -7.26
CA LYS A 12 -5.37 -7.74 -6.49
C LYS A 12 -4.12 -7.06 -5.95
N ILE A 13 -3.61 -7.58 -4.84
CA ILE A 13 -2.31 -7.19 -4.30
C ILE A 13 -1.20 -7.89 -5.09
N ILE A 14 -0.15 -7.15 -5.44
CA ILE A 14 1.08 -7.72 -6.01
C ILE A 14 2.04 -7.97 -4.84
N SER A 15 1.94 -9.15 -4.23
CA SER A 15 2.65 -9.48 -2.97
C SER A 15 4.16 -9.25 -3.01
N PRO A 16 4.90 -9.62 -4.08
CA PRO A 16 6.36 -9.40 -4.12
C PRO A 16 6.78 -7.92 -4.08
N LEU A 17 5.89 -7.02 -4.49
CA LEU A 17 6.12 -5.58 -4.53
C LEU A 17 5.39 -4.85 -3.40
N THR A 18 4.74 -5.56 -2.48
CA THR A 18 4.03 -4.97 -1.34
C THR A 18 4.83 -5.22 -0.07
N SER A 19 4.93 -4.23 0.81
CA SER A 19 5.61 -4.40 2.10
C SER A 19 4.98 -5.54 2.93
N PRO A 20 5.77 -6.21 3.78
CA PRO A 20 5.20 -7.20 4.68
C PRO A 20 4.24 -6.54 5.69
N THR A 21 3.21 -7.29 6.08
CA THR A 21 2.28 -6.85 7.12
C THR A 21 3.03 -6.76 8.44
N TYR A 22 2.76 -5.71 9.21
CA TYR A 22 3.35 -5.52 10.52
C TYR A 22 2.93 -6.63 11.48
N GLU A 23 3.90 -7.19 12.19
CA GLU A 23 3.71 -8.20 13.23
C GLU A 23 4.36 -7.71 14.52
N GLN A 24 3.64 -7.83 15.63
CA GLN A 24 4.16 -7.60 16.97
C GLN A 24 4.59 -8.93 17.59
N TRP A 25 5.89 -9.02 17.87
CA TRP A 25 6.50 -10.19 18.49
C TRP A 25 6.69 -9.98 20.00
N PRO A 26 6.65 -11.05 20.80
CA PRO A 26 6.97 -10.97 22.22
C PRO A 26 8.40 -10.47 22.45
N THR A 27 8.59 -9.59 23.43
CA THR A 27 9.90 -8.99 23.76
C THR A 27 10.81 -9.89 24.60
N GLN A 28 10.23 -10.80 25.38
CA GLN A 28 10.98 -11.71 26.26
C GLN A 28 11.53 -12.89 25.46
N TRP A 29 12.83 -13.18 25.61
CA TRP A 29 13.55 -14.16 24.79
C TRP A 29 12.90 -15.56 24.79
N TYR A 30 12.42 -16.04 25.95
CA TYR A 30 11.79 -17.35 26.07
C TYR A 30 10.42 -17.39 25.38
N LYS A 31 9.64 -16.29 25.46
CA LYS A 31 8.38 -16.14 24.72
C LYS A 31 8.62 -16.00 23.23
N MET A 32 9.70 -15.34 22.83
CA MET A 32 10.09 -15.22 21.42
C MET A 32 10.51 -16.58 20.85
N ALA A 33 11.27 -17.39 21.61
CA ALA A 33 11.62 -18.75 21.22
C ALA A 33 10.37 -19.63 21.07
N PHE A 34 9.46 -19.57 22.03
CA PHE A 34 8.18 -20.28 21.97
C PHE A 34 7.30 -19.82 20.80
N ALA A 35 7.24 -18.51 20.55
CA ALA A 35 6.50 -17.92 19.43
C ALA A 35 7.08 -18.32 18.07
N LYS A 36 8.41 -18.40 17.93
CA LYS A 36 9.04 -18.91 16.70
C LYS A 36 8.66 -20.36 16.41
N LEU A 37 8.54 -21.19 17.45
CA LEU A 37 8.20 -22.60 17.29
C LEU A 37 6.70 -22.82 17.02
N THR A 38 5.84 -22.06 17.70
CA THR A 38 4.40 -22.36 17.76
C THR A 38 3.52 -21.33 17.06
N GLY A 39 4.07 -20.17 16.68
CA GLY A 39 3.31 -19.01 16.22
C GLY A 39 2.48 -18.31 17.29
N HIS A 40 2.41 -18.85 18.52
CA HIS A 40 1.57 -18.31 19.57
C HIS A 40 2.16 -17.03 20.19
N GLY A 41 1.31 -16.03 20.42
CA GLY A 41 1.70 -14.74 21.00
C GLY A 41 2.18 -13.71 19.98
N ILE A 42 2.18 -14.02 18.68
CA ILE A 42 2.42 -13.04 17.61
C ILE A 42 1.09 -12.36 17.27
N THR A 43 1.04 -11.03 17.41
CA THR A 43 -0.12 -10.26 16.96
C THR A 43 0.14 -9.78 15.53
N ARG A 44 -0.65 -10.27 14.57
CA ARG A 44 -0.52 -9.92 13.16
C ARG A 44 -1.54 -8.85 12.79
N GLY A 45 -1.08 -7.84 12.04
CA GLY A 45 -1.97 -6.86 11.44
C GLY A 45 -2.91 -7.49 10.40
N LYS A 46 -3.92 -6.72 9.99
CA LYS A 46 -4.78 -7.10 8.86
C LYS A 46 -3.96 -7.18 7.57
N PRO A 47 -4.36 -7.99 6.57
CA PRO A 47 -3.60 -8.16 5.33
C PRO A 47 -3.67 -6.92 4.40
N PRO A 48 -2.78 -6.79 3.40
CA PRO A 48 -2.73 -5.65 2.48
C PRO A 48 -4.02 -5.41 1.69
N VAL A 49 -4.78 -6.47 1.41
CA VAL A 49 -6.08 -6.38 0.72
C VAL A 49 -7.10 -5.51 1.48
N THR A 50 -6.92 -5.32 2.80
CA THR A 50 -7.75 -4.42 3.60
C THR A 50 -7.72 -2.99 3.05
N ALA A 51 -6.56 -2.55 2.55
CA ALA A 51 -6.42 -1.23 1.94
C ALA A 51 -7.25 -1.04 0.66
N LEU A 52 -7.77 -2.13 0.09
CA LEU A 52 -8.58 -2.17 -1.13
C LEU A 52 -10.06 -2.47 -0.84
N GLN A 53 -10.46 -2.48 0.44
CA GLN A 53 -11.83 -2.72 0.88
C GLN A 53 -12.51 -1.40 1.27
N PRO A 54 -13.86 -1.33 1.25
CA PRO A 54 -14.58 -0.10 1.53
C PRO A 54 -14.66 0.28 3.02
N ASP A 55 -14.34 -0.66 3.92
CA ASP A 55 -14.44 -0.45 5.36
C ASP A 55 -13.31 0.45 5.88
N VAL A 56 -13.67 1.56 6.53
CA VAL A 56 -12.74 2.56 7.08
C VAL A 56 -12.96 2.82 8.58
N HIS A 57 -13.63 1.89 9.28
CA HIS A 57 -13.78 1.98 10.73
C HIS A 57 -12.43 1.81 11.44
N VAL A 58 -12.33 2.32 12.67
CA VAL A 58 -11.10 2.24 13.49
C VAL A 58 -10.57 0.80 13.52
N GLY A 59 -9.30 0.63 13.18
CA GLY A 59 -8.63 -0.67 13.14
C GLY A 59 -8.84 -1.46 11.84
N GLN A 60 -9.64 -0.98 10.89
CA GLN A 60 -9.82 -1.55 9.54
C GLN A 60 -8.79 -0.97 8.57
N CYS A 61 -7.52 -1.07 8.94
CA CYS A 61 -6.40 -0.62 8.12
C CYS A 61 -5.34 -1.71 8.01
N TRP A 62 -4.56 -1.67 6.95
CA TRP A 62 -3.39 -2.52 6.75
C TRP A 62 -2.14 -1.86 7.33
N PRO A 63 -1.52 -2.42 8.38
CA PRO A 63 -0.26 -1.90 8.91
C PRO A 63 0.96 -2.54 8.24
N PHE A 64 1.97 -1.72 7.95
CA PHE A 64 3.34 -2.18 7.60
C PHE A 64 4.35 -1.59 8.59
N ALA A 65 5.49 -2.26 8.73
CA ALA A 65 6.52 -1.88 9.71
C ALA A 65 7.22 -0.56 9.34
N GLY A 66 7.42 0.30 10.33
CA GLY A 66 8.10 1.60 10.18
C GLY A 66 7.28 2.66 9.44
N GLN A 67 7.97 3.72 9.00
CA GLN A 67 7.36 4.91 8.37
C GLN A 67 7.35 4.86 6.84
N LYS A 68 8.10 3.92 6.25
CA LYS A 68 8.31 3.77 4.81
C LYS A 68 7.86 2.40 4.36
N GLY A 69 7.15 2.34 3.25
CA GLY A 69 6.60 1.10 2.73
C GLY A 69 5.90 1.33 1.41
N GLN A 70 5.33 0.27 0.85
CA GLN A 70 4.65 0.36 -0.44
C GLN A 70 3.50 -0.64 -0.56
N LEU A 71 2.44 -0.19 -1.22
CA LEU A 71 1.28 -0.99 -1.60
C LEU A 71 1.27 -1.14 -3.12
N ALA A 72 1.45 -2.35 -3.63
CA ALA A 72 1.39 -2.64 -5.05
C ALA A 72 0.06 -3.29 -5.42
N VAL A 73 -0.66 -2.70 -6.36
CA VAL A 73 -2.02 -3.07 -6.74
C VAL A 73 -2.07 -3.36 -8.24
N LEU A 74 -2.48 -4.58 -8.58
CA LEU A 74 -2.98 -4.91 -9.91
C LEU A 74 -4.42 -4.44 -10.01
N LEU A 75 -4.68 -3.50 -10.90
CA LEU A 75 -6.02 -2.96 -11.13
C LEU A 75 -6.93 -4.03 -11.75
N SER A 76 -8.23 -3.89 -11.51
CA SER A 76 -9.26 -4.78 -12.09
C SER A 76 -9.24 -4.82 -13.63
N ARG A 77 -8.76 -3.75 -14.27
CA ARG A 77 -8.48 -3.67 -15.71
C ARG A 77 -7.46 -2.57 -15.98
N GLN A 78 -6.88 -2.59 -17.18
CA GLN A 78 -5.98 -1.54 -17.65
C GLN A 78 -6.75 -0.25 -17.95
N ILE A 79 -6.29 0.88 -17.42
CA ILE A 79 -7.00 2.19 -17.49
C ILE A 79 -6.04 3.37 -17.65
N TYR A 80 -6.54 4.47 -18.21
CA TYR A 80 -5.90 5.78 -18.09
C TYR A 80 -6.24 6.37 -16.72
N VAL A 81 -5.26 6.52 -15.83
CA VAL A 81 -5.50 7.01 -14.47
C VAL A 81 -5.75 8.51 -14.51
N THR A 82 -6.92 8.94 -14.02
CA THR A 82 -7.29 10.36 -13.92
C THR A 82 -7.21 10.90 -12.50
N ALA A 83 -7.33 10.04 -11.49
CA ALA A 83 -7.17 10.44 -10.09
C ALA A 83 -6.88 9.25 -9.18
N VAL A 84 -6.34 9.55 -8.01
CA VAL A 84 -6.20 8.63 -6.88
C VAL A 84 -6.91 9.25 -5.68
N THR A 85 -7.48 8.42 -4.82
CA THR A 85 -8.07 8.88 -3.57
C THR A 85 -7.59 8.01 -2.42
N TYR A 86 -7.20 8.65 -1.32
CA TYR A 86 -6.82 7.98 -0.09
C TYR A 86 -7.76 8.44 1.02
N ASP A 87 -8.48 7.49 1.62
CA ASP A 87 -9.34 7.76 2.78
C ASP A 87 -8.65 7.31 4.05
N HIS A 88 -8.81 8.12 5.10
CA HIS A 88 -8.36 7.82 6.45
C HIS A 88 -9.52 8.02 7.42
N VAL A 89 -9.48 7.33 8.56
CA VAL A 89 -10.45 7.57 9.64
C VAL A 89 -10.46 9.05 10.06
N SER A 90 -11.65 9.56 10.36
CA SER A 90 -11.83 10.95 10.80
C SER A 90 -10.97 11.28 12.02
N LYS A 91 -10.33 12.45 12.00
CA LYS A 91 -9.55 12.98 13.13
C LYS A 91 -10.34 13.09 14.43
N THR A 92 -11.67 13.22 14.36
CA THR A 92 -12.54 13.35 15.53
C THR A 92 -12.74 12.04 16.30
N ILE A 93 -12.47 10.90 15.67
CA ILE A 93 -12.71 9.55 16.26
C ILE A 93 -11.38 8.80 16.45
N ALA A 94 -10.34 9.18 15.71
CA ALA A 94 -9.06 8.49 15.73
C ALA A 94 -8.24 8.77 16.99
N MET A 95 -8.15 7.78 17.89
CA MET A 95 -7.05 7.71 18.85
C MET A 95 -5.82 7.15 18.10
N GLY A 96 -4.88 8.02 17.72
CA GLY A 96 -3.63 7.62 17.06
C GLY A 96 -3.55 7.95 15.56
N THR A 97 -3.65 9.23 15.20
CA THR A 97 -3.44 9.70 13.81
C THR A 97 -1.97 9.67 13.37
N THR A 98 -1.03 9.38 14.28
CA THR A 98 0.41 9.38 14.01
C THR A 98 0.83 8.29 13.01
N SER A 99 0.07 7.19 12.93
CA SER A 99 0.36 6.10 11.99
C SER A 99 -0.19 6.33 10.58
N ALA A 100 -0.88 7.44 10.31
CA ALA A 100 -1.37 7.74 8.96
C ALA A 100 -0.19 8.06 8.02
N PRO A 101 -0.22 7.66 6.74
CA PRO A 101 0.77 8.12 5.77
C PRO A 101 0.65 9.64 5.62
N LYS A 102 1.79 10.31 5.55
CA LYS A 102 1.85 11.77 5.43
C LYS A 102 2.22 12.16 4.00
N GLU A 103 3.36 11.70 3.50
CA GLU A 103 3.78 11.87 2.12
C GLU A 103 3.87 10.51 1.42
N PHE A 104 3.40 10.45 0.18
CA PHE A 104 3.47 9.27 -0.65
C PHE A 104 3.53 9.62 -2.15
N GLU A 105 4.09 8.70 -2.92
CA GLU A 105 4.24 8.79 -4.37
C GLU A 105 3.37 7.72 -5.05
N ILE A 106 2.93 8.01 -6.28
CA ILE A 106 2.14 7.07 -7.09
C ILE A 106 2.92 6.75 -8.36
N TRP A 107 3.20 5.46 -8.55
CA TRP A 107 3.94 4.92 -9.69
C TRP A 107 3.01 4.03 -10.51
N GLY A 108 2.90 4.27 -11.82
CA GLY A 108 2.08 3.47 -12.73
C GLY A 108 2.95 2.66 -13.68
N PHE A 109 2.61 1.40 -13.90
CA PHE A 109 3.31 0.52 -14.84
C PHE A 109 2.45 0.34 -16.09
N ALA A 110 2.90 0.94 -17.19
CA ALA A 110 2.33 0.71 -18.51
C ALA A 110 2.89 -0.58 -19.10
N ASP A 111 2.05 -1.36 -19.77
CA ASP A 111 2.54 -2.44 -20.63
C ASP A 111 3.10 -1.79 -21.90
N ASP A 112 4.41 -1.57 -21.93
CA ASP A 112 5.09 -1.11 -23.13
C ASP A 112 5.55 -2.33 -23.94
N GLU A 113 4.84 -2.62 -25.04
CA GLU A 113 5.27 -3.65 -26.00
C GLU A 113 6.66 -3.32 -26.60
N GLN A 114 7.09 -2.06 -26.55
CA GLN A 114 8.39 -1.57 -27.01
C GLN A 114 9.56 -1.84 -26.04
N ASP A 115 9.31 -2.10 -24.75
CA ASP A 115 10.39 -2.30 -23.75
C ASP A 115 10.94 -3.74 -23.72
N LYS A 116 10.38 -4.65 -24.52
CA LYS A 116 10.96 -5.99 -24.67
C LYS A 116 12.27 -6.01 -25.47
N ASP A 117 12.53 -4.96 -26.27
CA ASP A 117 13.72 -4.86 -27.12
C ASP A 117 14.77 -3.88 -26.59
N ASN A 118 14.54 -3.19 -25.47
CA ASN A 118 15.38 -2.08 -25.01
C ASN A 118 15.84 -2.20 -23.54
N PHE A 119 16.08 -3.43 -23.08
CA PHE A 119 16.50 -3.74 -21.70
C PHE A 119 17.94 -3.35 -21.34
N ASP A 120 18.57 -2.45 -22.09
CA ASP A 120 19.98 -2.06 -21.86
C ASP A 120 20.19 -0.57 -21.54
N ASN A 121 19.18 0.31 -21.57
CA ASN A 121 19.42 1.74 -21.33
C ASN A 121 18.40 2.45 -20.43
N GLU A 122 18.92 2.86 -19.27
CA GLU A 122 18.79 4.19 -18.68
C GLU A 122 17.62 4.61 -17.75
N HIS A 123 18.07 5.17 -16.62
CA HIS A 123 17.55 6.34 -15.89
C HIS A 123 16.03 6.51 -15.76
N SER A 124 15.49 6.07 -14.61
CA SER A 124 14.19 6.53 -14.13
C SER A 124 14.32 7.92 -13.50
N GLU A 125 13.97 8.95 -14.26
CA GLU A 125 13.80 10.32 -13.75
C GLU A 125 12.72 10.37 -12.67
N HIS A 126 13.06 10.98 -11.54
CA HIS A 126 12.16 11.20 -10.40
C HIS A 126 11.46 12.56 -10.57
N THR A 127 10.15 12.58 -10.83
CA THR A 127 9.35 13.81 -10.71
C THR A 127 8.07 13.57 -9.91
N ASN A 128 7.96 14.30 -8.80
CA ASN A 128 6.87 14.30 -7.82
C ASN A 128 5.65 15.11 -8.30
N THR A 129 5.17 14.78 -9.49
CA THR A 129 3.89 15.22 -10.05
C THR A 129 3.25 14.00 -10.67
N VAL A 130 1.93 13.86 -10.57
CA VAL A 130 1.17 12.91 -11.42
C VAL A 130 1.36 13.38 -12.86
N ASN A 131 2.52 13.08 -13.45
CA ASN A 131 2.75 13.18 -14.87
C ASN A 131 1.65 12.31 -15.44
N ARG A 132 0.69 12.95 -16.10
CA ARG A 132 -0.47 12.28 -16.67
C ARG A 132 0.05 11.04 -17.36
N LEU A 133 -0.33 9.88 -16.84
CA LEU A 133 -0.08 8.61 -17.50
C LEU A 133 -0.86 8.71 -18.82
N ASN A 134 -0.19 9.23 -19.86
CA ASN A 134 -0.71 9.29 -21.22
C ASN A 134 -0.75 7.89 -21.85
N LYS A 135 -0.44 6.87 -21.06
CA LYS A 135 -0.53 5.46 -21.38
C LYS A 135 -1.44 4.78 -20.35
N PRO A 136 -2.20 3.76 -20.76
CA PRO A 136 -3.05 3.04 -19.85
C PRO A 136 -2.20 2.07 -19.02
N VAL A 137 -2.39 2.06 -17.70
CA VAL A 137 -1.63 1.22 -16.76
C VAL A 137 -2.49 0.11 -16.19
N LYS A 138 -1.87 -1.02 -15.88
CA LYS A 138 -2.54 -2.18 -15.28
C LYS A 138 -2.15 -2.40 -13.82
N ALA A 139 -1.01 -1.86 -13.40
CA ALA A 139 -0.55 -1.90 -12.02
C ALA A 139 -0.14 -0.51 -11.53
N ILE A 140 -0.36 -0.27 -10.24
CA ILE A 140 0.04 0.95 -9.54
C ILE A 140 0.75 0.57 -8.23
N ILE A 141 1.78 1.33 -7.89
CA ILE A 141 2.42 1.28 -6.58
C ILE A 141 2.20 2.62 -5.87
N MET A 142 1.61 2.57 -4.68
CA MET A 142 1.63 3.68 -3.72
C MET A 142 2.84 3.49 -2.81
N LYS A 143 3.82 4.38 -2.91
CA LYS A 143 5.04 4.36 -2.10
C LYS A 143 4.96 5.40 -1.00
N VAL A 144 4.87 4.96 0.25
CA VAL A 144 4.81 5.85 1.42
C VAL A 144 6.23 6.28 1.80
N ILE A 145 6.43 7.59 1.90
CA ILE A 145 7.72 8.23 2.19
C ILE A 145 7.89 8.47 3.69
N ASN A 146 6.82 8.82 4.39
CA ASN A 146 6.79 9.00 5.84
C ASN A 146 5.34 8.91 6.38
N ASN A 147 5.23 8.89 7.71
CA ASN A 147 3.97 8.99 8.44
C ASN A 147 3.98 10.19 9.40
N TRP A 148 2.97 10.31 10.25
CA TRP A 148 2.86 11.36 11.27
C TRP A 148 3.60 10.98 12.57
N ASP A 149 4.87 10.58 12.46
CA ASP A 149 5.80 10.28 13.56
C ASP A 149 5.50 9.03 14.40
N ASN A 150 4.77 8.04 13.86
CA ASN A 150 4.70 6.73 14.52
C ASN A 150 5.96 5.90 14.18
N PRO A 151 6.81 5.57 15.16
CA PRO A 151 8.08 4.90 14.88
C PRO A 151 7.93 3.41 14.58
N LEU A 152 6.81 2.78 14.95
CA LEU A 152 6.64 1.33 14.88
C LEU A 152 6.02 0.89 13.57
N TYR A 153 4.99 1.59 13.09
CA TYR A 153 4.24 1.19 11.91
C TYR A 153 3.50 2.37 11.26
N THR A 154 3.07 2.14 10.03
CA THR A 154 2.14 3.00 9.29
C THR A 154 0.94 2.18 8.86
N CYS A 155 -0.27 2.73 8.98
CA CYS A 155 -1.51 2.01 8.68
C CYS A 155 -2.27 2.64 7.51
N LEU A 156 -2.51 1.85 6.46
CA LEU A 156 -3.27 2.27 5.28
C LEU A 156 -4.73 1.84 5.38
N TYR A 157 -5.64 2.81 5.35
CA TYR A 157 -7.08 2.56 5.42
C TYR A 157 -7.66 2.20 4.07
N ARG A 158 -7.87 3.16 3.15
CA ARG A 158 -8.44 2.86 1.84
C ARG A 158 -7.74 3.62 0.73
N PHE A 159 -7.28 2.89 -0.27
CA PHE A 159 -6.65 3.39 -1.48
C PHE A 159 -7.55 3.11 -2.69
N ARG A 160 -7.82 4.15 -3.48
CA ARG A 160 -8.71 4.09 -4.65
C ARG A 160 -8.01 4.65 -5.87
N VAL A 161 -8.28 4.03 -7.02
CA VAL A 161 -7.72 4.46 -8.31
C VAL A 161 -8.87 4.68 -9.28
N HIS A 162 -8.85 5.85 -9.93
CA HIS A 162 -9.89 6.29 -10.85
C HIS A 162 -9.30 6.50 -12.24
N GLY A 163 -10.04 6.02 -13.24
CA GLY A 163 -9.85 6.31 -14.65
C GLY A 163 -11.02 7.10 -15.17
#